data_AF-A0A7S1ZT55-F1
#
_entry.id   AF-A0A7S1ZT55-F1
#
_cell.length_a   1.000
_cell.length_b   1.000
_cell.length_c   1.000
_cell.angle_alpha   90.00
_cell.angle_beta   90.00
_cell.angle_gamma   90.00
#
_symmetry.space_group_name_H-M   'P 1'
#
loop_
_entity.id
_entity.type
_entity.pdbx_description
1 polymer ?
#
loop_
_entity_poly.entity_id
_entity_poly.type
_entity_poly.pdbx_seq_one_letter_code
_entity_poly.pdbx_strand_id
1 'polypeptide(L)'
;ARGAATLAALLPTPDKDGRLAKLLLLDVVPLSLGVETAGGTMAPIIARNTTIPARRTTAFTTGEDGQTEVRVRVCEGQRAMARDCTLLRELTLDGIPPMPRGHMR
;
A
#
# COMPACT_ATOMS: atom_id res chain seq x y z
N ALA A 1 -7.42 24.54 12.18
CA ALA A 1 -8.90 24.44 12.27
C ALA A 1 -9.62 24.89 11.00
N ARG A 2 -9.36 26.09 10.45
CA ARG A 2 -10.08 26.63 9.28
C ARG A 2 -10.00 25.78 8.00
N GLY A 3 -8.82 25.25 7.65
CA GLY A 3 -8.63 24.43 6.44
C GLY A 3 -9.42 23.11 6.45
N ALA A 4 -9.49 22.43 7.60
CA ALA A 4 -10.28 21.21 7.77
C ALA A 4 -11.79 21.49 7.68
N ALA A 5 -12.26 22.63 8.24
CA ALA A 5 -13.65 23.03 8.15
C ALA A 5 -14.08 23.36 6.70
N THR A 6 -13.23 24.01 5.91
CA THR A 6 -13.49 24.27 4.48
C THR A 6 -13.50 22.99 3.64
N LEU A 7 -12.65 22.01 3.96
CA LEU A 7 -12.66 20.70 3.29
C LEU A 7 -13.89 19.87 3.68
N ALA A 8 -14.31 19.92 4.94
CA ALA A 8 -15.52 19.23 5.40
C ALA A 8 -16.80 19.78 4.73
N ALA A 9 -16.85 21.08 4.45
CA ALA A 9 -17.96 21.71 3.73
C ALA A 9 -18.00 21.37 2.22
N LEU A 10 -16.92 20.81 1.67
CA LEU A 10 -16.79 20.38 0.27
C LEU A 10 -17.23 18.91 0.06
N LEU A 11 -17.21 18.10 1.13
CA LEU A 11 -17.85 16.78 1.14
C LEU A 11 -19.36 16.97 0.91
N PRO A 12 -20.09 15.98 0.35
CA PRO A 12 -21.35 16.19 -0.38
C PRO A 12 -22.52 16.63 0.52
N THR A 13 -22.44 17.85 1.02
CA THR A 13 -23.55 18.69 1.42
C THR A 13 -23.90 19.55 0.20
N PRO A 14 -25.18 19.63 -0.20
CA PRO A 14 -25.57 20.38 -1.39
C PRO A 14 -25.33 21.87 -1.15
N ASP A 15 -24.20 22.39 -1.66
CA ASP A 15 -23.90 23.81 -1.63
C ASP A 15 -24.81 24.55 -2.62
N LYS A 16 -25.62 25.49 -2.12
CA LYS A 16 -26.63 26.22 -2.90
C LYS A 16 -26.02 27.22 -3.88
N ASP A 17 -24.75 27.58 -3.70
CA ASP A 17 -24.10 28.67 -4.42
C ASP A 17 -23.08 28.20 -5.49
N GLY A 18 -22.87 26.90 -5.67
CA GLY A 18 -22.04 26.33 -6.74
C GLY A 18 -20.56 26.75 -6.75
N ARG A 19 -20.11 27.57 -5.79
CA ARG A 19 -18.74 28.10 -5.70
C ARG A 19 -17.75 27.03 -5.26
N LEU A 20 -18.18 26.06 -4.46
CA LEU A 20 -17.32 24.98 -3.96
C LEU A 20 -17.18 23.81 -4.96
N ALA A 21 -18.08 23.69 -5.95
CA ALA A 21 -18.11 22.58 -6.91
C ALA A 21 -16.88 22.51 -7.88
N LYS A 22 -16.03 23.54 -7.92
CA LYS A 22 -14.84 23.59 -8.78
C LYS A 22 -13.52 23.35 -8.03
N LEU A 23 -13.56 23.07 -6.72
CA LEU A 23 -12.36 22.74 -5.96
C LEU A 23 -11.99 21.27 -6.20
N LEU A 24 -10.82 21.04 -6.80
CA LEU A 24 -10.22 19.71 -6.94
C LEU A 24 -9.25 19.51 -5.78
N LEU A 25 -9.48 18.47 -4.98
CA LEU A 25 -8.56 18.02 -3.96
C LEU A 25 -7.73 16.87 -4.52
N LEU A 26 -6.42 17.08 -4.61
CA LEU A 26 -5.46 16.03 -4.95
C LEU A 26 -4.76 15.61 -3.66
N ASP A 27 -5.03 14.39 -3.20
CA ASP A 27 -4.35 13.83 -2.04
C ASP A 27 -3.27 12.82 -2.50
N VAL A 28 -2.25 12.62 -1.68
CA VAL A 28 -1.07 11.80 -2.00
C VAL A 28 -0.62 10.94 -0.83
N VAL A 29 -0.02 9.79 -1.12
CA VAL A 29 0.54 8.92 -0.08
C VAL A 29 1.80 9.54 0.55
N PRO A 30 1.89 9.72 1.88
CA PRO A 30 3.02 10.41 2.52
C PRO A 30 4.33 9.60 2.49
N LEU A 31 4.26 8.28 2.61
CA LEU A 31 5.40 7.37 2.61
C LEU A 31 5.19 6.23 1.61
N SER A 32 6.27 5.54 1.24
CA SER A 32 6.14 4.40 0.34
C SER A 32 5.55 3.22 1.10
N LEU A 33 4.57 2.56 0.49
CA LEU A 33 3.96 1.32 0.97
C LEU A 33 4.55 0.16 0.17
N GLY A 34 4.93 -0.90 0.87
CA GLY A 34 5.57 -2.06 0.26
C GLY A 34 5.40 -3.31 1.09
N VAL A 35 6.07 -4.36 0.63
CA VAL A 35 6.12 -5.65 1.33
C VAL A 35 7.55 -6.06 1.60
N GLU A 36 7.75 -6.81 2.67
CA GLU A 36 9.01 -7.49 2.95
C GLU A 36 9.21 -8.66 1.98
N THR A 37 10.41 -8.73 1.41
CA THR A 37 10.84 -9.89 0.60
C THR A 37 11.61 -10.88 1.46
N ALA A 38 11.81 -12.11 0.97
CA ALA A 38 12.58 -13.15 1.66
C ALA A 38 14.01 -12.73 2.05
N GLY A 39 14.59 -11.71 1.40
CA GLY A 39 15.91 -11.15 1.73
C GLY A 39 15.89 -10.11 2.86
N GLY A 40 14.76 -9.88 3.53
CA GLY A 40 14.62 -8.85 4.57
C GLY A 40 14.66 -7.41 4.03
N THR A 41 14.57 -7.24 2.71
CA THR A 41 14.50 -5.93 2.05
C THR A 41 13.05 -5.52 1.83
N MET A 42 12.80 -4.21 1.87
CA MET A 42 11.50 -3.63 1.59
C MET A 42 11.37 -3.42 0.08
N ALA A 43 10.38 -4.07 -0.54
CA ALA A 43 10.00 -3.86 -1.93
C ALA A 43 8.82 -2.86 -2.01
N PRO A 44 9.03 -1.62 -2.49
CA PRO A 44 7.97 -0.63 -2.58
C PRO A 44 6.98 -1.00 -3.70
N ILE A 45 5.69 -1.05 -3.37
CA ILE A 45 4.58 -1.30 -4.32
C ILE A 45 3.93 0.02 -4.73
N ILE A 46 3.68 0.91 -3.75
CA ILE A 46 3.17 2.27 -3.96
C ILE A 46 4.22 3.24 -3.45
N ALA A 47 4.77 4.07 -4.32
CA ALA A 47 5.77 5.05 -3.93
C ALA A 47 5.13 6.23 -3.18
N ARG A 48 5.91 6.89 -2.31
CA ARG A 48 5.52 8.18 -1.74
C ARG A 48 5.09 9.18 -2.83
N ASN A 49 4.24 10.12 -2.47
CA ASN A 49 3.68 11.14 -3.35
C ASN A 49 2.83 10.57 -4.51
N THR A 50 2.47 9.29 -4.48
CA THR A 50 1.48 8.75 -5.43
C THR A 50 0.11 9.34 -5.11
N THR A 51 -0.55 9.92 -6.10
CA THR A 51 -1.92 10.44 -5.99
C THR A 51 -2.90 9.35 -5.59
N ILE A 52 -3.76 9.63 -4.61
CA ILE A 52 -4.87 8.73 -4.26
C ILE A 52 -6.16 9.20 -4.95
N PRO A 53 -7.04 8.27 -5.39
CA PRO A 53 -6.95 6.81 -5.23
C PRO A 53 -5.95 6.14 -6.18
N ALA A 54 -5.18 5.16 -5.68
CA ALA A 54 -4.25 4.36 -6.47
C ALA A 54 -4.40 2.86 -6.20
N ARG A 55 -4.22 2.04 -7.25
CA ARG A 55 -4.13 0.58 -7.16
C ARG A 55 -2.86 0.10 -7.85
N ARG A 56 -2.16 -0.84 -7.22
CA ARG A 56 -0.96 -1.50 -7.75
C ARG A 56 -1.04 -2.98 -7.41
N THR A 57 -0.57 -3.80 -8.35
CA THR A 57 -0.51 -5.25 -8.20
C THR A 57 0.88 -5.69 -8.61
N THR A 58 1.53 -6.48 -7.77
CA THR A 58 2.84 -7.05 -8.04
C THR A 58 2.77 -8.53 -7.73
N ALA A 59 3.28 -9.35 -8.65
CA ALA A 59 3.34 -10.78 -8.44
C ALA A 59 4.58 -11.14 -7.63
N PHE A 60 4.41 -12.06 -6.68
CA PHE A 60 5.49 -12.63 -5.88
C PHE A 60 5.43 -14.15 -5.99
N THR A 61 6.59 -14.78 -5.88
CA THR A 61 6.75 -16.23 -5.91
C THR A 61 7.32 -16.73 -4.58
N THR A 62 7.20 -18.03 -4.33
CA THR A 62 7.78 -18.68 -3.15
C THR A 62 9.30 -18.58 -3.17
N GLY A 63 9.88 -18.40 -1.97
CA GLY A 63 11.34 -18.30 -1.80
C GLY A 63 12.03 -19.66 -1.71
N GLU A 64 11.28 -20.70 -1.33
CA GLU A 64 11.78 -22.05 -1.05
C GLU A 64 10.92 -23.11 -1.76
N ASP A 65 11.54 -24.24 -2.08
CA ASP A 65 10.86 -25.39 -2.67
C ASP A 65 9.91 -26.02 -1.64
N GLY A 66 8.67 -26.30 -2.05
CA GLY A 66 7.68 -26.94 -1.18
C GLY A 66 7.09 -26.02 -0.10
N GLN A 67 7.27 -24.69 -0.22
CA GLN A 67 6.66 -23.71 0.69
C GLN A 67 5.13 -23.79 0.65
N THR A 68 4.51 -24.20 1.76
CA THR A 68 3.05 -24.34 1.93
C THR A 68 2.37 -23.10 2.50
N GLU A 69 3.16 -22.21 3.10
CA GLU A 69 2.72 -20.98 3.75
C GLU A 69 3.60 -19.81 3.31
N VAL A 70 2.98 -18.70 2.88
CA VAL A 70 3.68 -17.46 2.55
C VAL A 70 3.25 -16.35 3.51
N ARG A 71 4.24 -15.77 4.18
CA ARG A 71 4.05 -14.64 5.08
C ARG A 71 4.37 -13.34 4.35
N VAL A 72 3.37 -12.48 4.19
CA VAL A 72 3.47 -11.17 3.57
C VAL A 72 3.41 -10.11 4.67
N ARG A 73 4.54 -9.46 4.93
CA ARG A 73 4.62 -8.34 5.89
C ARG A 73 4.52 -7.03 5.11
N VAL A 74 3.44 -6.29 5.35
CA VAL A 74 3.15 -4.99 4.74
C VAL A 74 3.80 -3.91 5.60
N CYS A 75 4.67 -3.13 4.98
CA CYS A 75 5.48 -2.11 5.65
C CYS A 75 5.33 -0.75 4.98
N GLU A 76 5.49 0.30 5.78
CA GLU A 76 5.55 1.69 5.35
C GLU A 76 6.92 2.28 5.69
N GLY A 77 7.59 2.92 4.72
CA GLY A 77 8.87 3.55 4.97
C GLY A 77 9.70 3.80 3.70
N GLN A 78 10.90 4.35 3.88
CA GLN A 78 11.83 4.68 2.79
C GLN A 78 13.19 4.00 2.95
N ARG A 79 13.34 3.13 3.94
CA ARG A 79 14.59 2.39 4.20
C ARG A 79 14.63 1.16 3.30
N ALA A 80 15.84 0.73 2.96
CA ALA A 80 16.05 -0.44 2.11
C ALA A 80 15.73 -1.76 2.85
N MET A 81 15.98 -1.82 4.15
CA MET A 81 15.68 -2.99 4.97
C MET A 81 14.31 -2.87 5.63
N ALA A 82 13.54 -3.96 5.63
CA ALA A 82 12.20 -3.99 6.19
C ALA A 82 12.17 -3.76 7.71
N ARG A 83 13.22 -4.19 8.43
CA ARG A 83 13.38 -3.98 9.88
C ARG A 83 13.45 -2.52 10.30
N ASP A 84 13.87 -1.63 9.39
CA ASP A 84 14.02 -0.20 9.63
C ASP A 84 12.79 0.59 9.15
N CYS A 85 11.77 -0.10 8.64
CA CYS A 85 10.48 0.44 8.22
C CYS A 85 9.40 0.10 9.26
N THR A 86 8.29 0.82 9.20
CA THR A 86 7.14 0.57 10.08
C THR A 86 6.34 -0.62 9.54
N LEU A 87 6.20 -1.68 10.32
CA LEU A 87 5.29 -2.78 10.01
C LEU A 87 3.84 -2.31 10.23
N LEU A 88 3.03 -2.35 9.18
CA LEU A 88 1.60 -2.01 9.27
C LEU A 88 0.74 -3.25 9.55
N ARG A 89 1.02 -4.34 8.85
CA ARG A 89 0.20 -5.55 8.88
C ARG A 89 1.03 -6.77 8.48
N GLU A 90 0.73 -7.91 9.07
CA GLU A 90 1.22 -9.22 8.62
C GLU A 90 0.03 -10.02 8.10
N LEU A 91 0.20 -10.60 6.92
CA LEU A 91 -0.78 -11.43 6.24
C LEU A 91 -0.13 -12.79 6.02
N THR A 92 -0.81 -13.84 6.44
CA THR A 92 -0.34 -15.22 6.23
C THR A 92 -1.26 -15.85 5.20
N LEU A 93 -0.68 -16.34 4.11
CA LEU A 93 -1.38 -17.05 3.06
C LEU A 93 -1.03 -18.53 3.22
N ASP A 94 -1.99 -19.30 3.71
CA ASP A 94 -1.93 -20.74 3.87
C ASP A 94 -2.63 -21.47 2.71
N GLY A 95 -2.39 -22.78 2.60
CA GLY A 95 -3.04 -23.64 1.60
C GLY A 95 -2.39 -23.63 0.22
N ILE A 96 -1.12 -23.24 0.12
CA ILE A 96 -0.37 -23.30 -1.14
C ILE A 96 0.11 -24.74 -1.36
N PRO A 97 -0.20 -25.38 -2.50
CA PRO A 97 0.30 -26.72 -2.79
C PRO A 97 1.84 -26.69 -2.92
N PRO A 98 2.56 -27.73 -2.46
CA PRO A 98 4.02 -27.78 -2.58
C PRO A 98 4.44 -27.66 -4.05
N MET A 99 5.11 -26.56 -4.40
CA MET A 99 5.63 -26.31 -5.75
C MET A 99 7.14 -26.07 -5.71
N PRO A 100 7.87 -26.37 -6.80
CA PRO A 100 9.22 -25.91 -6.99
C PRO A 100 9.28 -24.38 -6.98
N ARG A 101 10.38 -23.83 -6.46
CA ARG A 101 10.65 -22.40 -6.36
C ARG A 101 10.50 -21.73 -7.73
N GLY A 102 9.82 -20.58 -7.75
CA GLY A 102 9.75 -19.72 -8.93
C GLY A 102 8.66 -20.07 -9.96
N HIS A 103 7.80 -21.06 -9.71
CA HIS A 103 6.60 -21.25 -10.52
C HIS A 103 5.50 -20.27 -10.11
N MET A 104 5.20 -19.34 -11.02
CA MET A 104 4.09 -18.40 -10.92
C MET A 104 2.88 -19.01 -11.65
N ARG A 105 1.71 -19.00 -11.01
CA ARG A 105 0.45 -19.36 -11.67
C ARG A 105 -0.15 -18.15 -12.38
#